data_AF-A0A973PP01-F1
#
_entry.id   AF-A0A973PP01-F1
#
_cell.length_a   1.000
_cell.length_b   1.000
_cell.length_c   1.000
_cell.angle_alpha   90.00
_cell.angle_beta   90.00
_cell.angle_gamma   90.00
#
_symmetry.space_group_name_H-M   'P 1'
#
loop_
_entity.id
_entity.type
_entity.pdbx_description
1 polymer ?
#
loop_
_entity_poly.entity_id
_entity_poly.type
_entity_poly.pdbx_seq_one_letter_code
_entity_poly.pdbx_strand_id
1 'polypeptide(L)' 'MTWHDDDGVRCMLMRGGTSKGLYFLAGDLPADPGERDDLLMRVLGTPDPRQIDGLGGGHPLTSKVAVVS' A
#
# COMPACT_ATOMS: atom_id res chain seq x y z
N MET A 1 -15.91 21.58 8.65
CA MET A 1 -15.03 20.40 8.60
C MET A 1 -14.73 20.14 7.14
N THR A 2 -13.68 20.77 6.63
CA THR A 2 -13.30 20.70 5.22
C THR A 2 -12.40 19.49 5.05
N TRP A 3 -12.95 18.41 4.51
CA TRP A 3 -12.21 17.23 4.09
C TRP A 3 -11.66 17.51 2.70
N HIS A 4 -10.41 17.95 2.59
CA HIS A 4 -9.58 17.89 1.38
C HIS A 4 -8.15 17.97 1.88
N ASP A 5 -7.58 16.81 2.25
CA ASP A 5 -6.14 16.64 2.34
C ASP A 5 -5.69 16.14 0.96
N ASP A 6 -4.81 16.91 0.31
CA ASP A 6 -4.07 16.47 -0.88
C ASP A 6 -2.94 15.47 -0.48
N ASP A 7 -2.92 15.03 0.78
CA ASP A 7 -1.89 14.20 1.43
C ASP A 7 -2.01 12.68 1.17
N GLY A 8 -2.66 12.30 0.07
CA GLY A 8 -2.82 10.90 -0.33
C GLY A 8 -1.67 10.40 -1.21
N VAL A 9 -1.22 9.16 -1.01
CA VAL A 9 -0.30 8.50 -1.94
C VAL A 9 -1.09 7.79 -3.03
N ARG A 10 -0.84 8.14 -4.30
CA ARG A 10 -1.52 7.54 -5.45
C ARG A 10 -1.17 6.05 -5.54
N CYS A 11 -2.20 5.20 -5.61
CA CYS A 11 -2.04 3.77 -5.80
C CYS A 11 -3.20 3.18 -6.60
N MET A 12 -3.01 1.95 -7.08
CA MET A 12 -4.04 1.14 -7.70
C MET A 12 -4.20 -0.16 -6.91
N LEU A 13 -5.42 -0.51 -6.53
CA LEU A 13 -5.73 -1.83 -5.99
C LEU A 13 -6.17 -2.74 -7.13
N MET A 14 -5.35 -3.74 -7.45
CA MET A 14 -5.59 -4.62 -8.60
C MET A 14 -5.59 -6.09 -8.20
N ARG A 15 -6.41 -6.87 -8.90
CA ARG A 15 -6.31 -8.33 -8.92
C ARG A 15 -5.38 -8.75 -10.05
N GLY A 16 -4.28 -9.44 -9.71
CA GLY A 16 -3.39 -10.10 -10.66
C GLY A 16 -3.42 -11.61 -10.46
N GLY A 17 -3.93 -12.36 -11.45
CA GLY A 17 -4.12 -13.81 -11.32
C GLY A 17 -4.99 -14.18 -10.12
N THR A 18 -4.49 -15.01 -9.21
CA THR A 18 -5.19 -15.40 -7.96
C THR A 18 -4.85 -14.51 -6.76
N SER A 19 -4.12 -13.41 -6.96
CA SER A 19 -3.71 -12.48 -5.90
C SER A 19 -4.34 -11.10 -6.08
N LYS A 20 -4.36 -10.33 -4.99
CA LYS A 20 -4.66 -8.90 -4.96
C LYS A 20 -3.46 -8.16 -4.36
N GLY A 21 -3.14 -6.99 -4.88
CA GLY A 21 -2.06 -6.16 -4.36
C GLY A 21 -2.26 -4.70 -4.68
N LEU A 22 -1.51 -3.87 -3.96
CA LEU A 22 -1.40 -2.44 -4.26
C LEU A 22 -0.25 -2.21 -5.23
N TYR A 23 -0.48 -1.33 -6.18
CA TYR A 23 0.48 -0.96 -7.21
C TYR A 23 0.74 0.53 -7.13
N PHE A 24 2.02 0.89 -7.13
CA PHE A 24 2.49 2.27 -7.06
C PHE A 24 3.40 2.56 -8.24
N LEU A 25 3.37 3.80 -8.73
CA LEU A 25 4.45 4.31 -9.56
C LEU A 25 5.61 4.70 -8.65
N ALA A 26 6.85 4.41 -9.06
CA ALA A 26 8.04 4.71 -8.27
C ALA A 26 8.15 6.21 -7.94
N GLY A 27 7.74 7.07 -8.87
CA GLY A 27 7.74 8.53 -8.69
C GLY A 27 6.69 9.06 -7.71
N ASP A 28 5.74 8.23 -7.27
CA ASP A 28 4.75 8.56 -6.25
C ASP A 28 5.15 8.09 -4.84
N LEU A 29 6.32 7.44 -4.69
CA LEU A 29 6.83 6.94 -3.43
C LEU A 29 8.03 7.76 -2.93
N PRO A 30 8.30 7.75 -1.61
CA PRO A 30 9.56 8.26 -1.07
C PRO A 30 10.77 7.61 -1.75
N ALA A 31 11.77 8.44 -2.04
CA ALA A 31 13.04 7.98 -2.60
C ALA A 31 13.89 7.24 -1.55
N ASP A 32 13.77 7.62 -0.28
CA ASP A 32 14.43 6.92 0.82
C ASP A 32 13.81 5.52 1.01
N PRO A 33 14.61 4.44 0.98
CA PRO A 33 14.09 3.09 1.15
C PRO A 33 13.43 2.84 2.49
N GLY A 34 13.92 3.44 3.58
CA GLY A 34 13.35 3.26 4.92
C GLY A 34 11.98 3.91 5.03
N GLU A 35 11.85 5.16 4.59
CA GLU A 35 10.56 5.86 4.53
C GLU A 35 9.55 5.16 3.62
N ARG A 36 10.02 4.64 2.48
CA ARG A 36 9.18 3.86 1.56
C ARG A 36 8.69 2.57 2.21
N ASP A 37 9.57 1.81 2.84
CA ASP A 37 9.19 0.54 3.46
C ASP A 37 8.22 0.78 4.62
N ASP A 38 8.47 1.78 5.46
CA ASP A 38 7.56 2.20 6.53
C ASP A 38 6.18 2.59 6.00
N LEU A 39 6.13 3.37 4.91
CA LEU A 39 4.88 3.73 4.24
C LEU A 39 4.14 2.48 3.73
N LEU A 40 4.81 1.61 2.98
CA LEU A 40 4.18 0.42 2.40
C LEU A 40 3.65 -0.54 3.46
N MET A 41 4.37 -0.67 4.58
CA MET A 41 3.94 -1.47 5.73
C MET A 41 2.69 -0.89 6.39
N ARG A 42 2.64 0.43 6.61
CA ARG A 42 1.46 1.12 7.15
C ARG A 42 0.26 1.01 6.22
N VAL A 43 0.45 1.21 4.92
CA VAL A 43 -0.65 1.12 3.94
C VAL A 43 -1.26 -0.28 3.91
N LEU A 44 -0.46 -1.32 4.11
CA LEU A 44 -0.97 -2.69 4.24
C LEU A 44 -1.62 -2.99 5.60
N GLY A 45 -1.45 -2.14 6.63
CA GLY A 45 -1.95 -2.38 7.99
C GLY A 45 -1.05 -3.32 8.82
N THR A 46 0.22 -3.48 8.44
CA THR A 46 1.19 -4.32 9.14
C THR A 46 1.77 -3.53 10.33
N PRO A 47 1.99 -4.14 11.52
CA PRO A 47 2.10 -5.57 11.82
C PRO A 47 0.83 -6.29 12.28
N ASP A 48 -0.37 -5.70 12.16
CA ASP A 48 -1.60 -6.41 12.54
C ASP A 48 -1.81 -7.63 11.64
N PRO A 49 -1.87 -8.87 12.18
CA PRO A 49 -2.14 -10.07 11.39
C PRO A 49 -3.46 -10.02 10.62
N ARG A 50 -4.41 -9.20 11.07
CA ARG A 50 -5.71 -9.00 10.42
C ARG A 50 -5.70 -7.88 9.39
N GLN A 51 -4.71 -6.98 9.47
CA GLN A 51 -4.57 -5.81 8.59
C GLN A 51 -5.83 -4.93 8.51
N ILE A 52 -6.60 -4.84 9.61
CA ILE A 52 -7.94 -4.23 9.57
C ILE A 52 -7.90 -2.70 9.36
N ASP A 53 -6.79 -2.08 9.76
CA ASP A 53 -6.52 -0.64 9.63
C ASP A 53 -5.61 -0.34 8.43
N GLY A 54 -5.67 -1.20 7.41
CA GLY A 54 -4.94 -1.04 6.16
C GLY A 54 -5.66 -1.67 4.99
N LEU A 55 -5.01 -1.68 3.84
CA LEU A 55 -5.54 -2.22 2.59
C LEU A 55 -5.12 -3.68 2.34
N GLY A 56 -4.30 -4.25 3.23
CA GLY A 56 -3.97 -5.66 3.24
C GLY A 56 -5.16 -6.52 3.67
N GLY A 57 -5.18 -7.79 3.26
CA GLY A 57 -6.29 -8.70 3.56
C GLY A 57 -6.01 -9.76 4.62
N GLY A 58 -4.96 -9.60 5.43
CA GLY A 58 -4.59 -10.55 6.50
C GLY A 58 -4.17 -11.93 5.98
N HIS A 59 -3.88 -12.06 4.67
CA HIS A 59 -3.49 -13.30 4.02
C HIS A 59 -2.41 -13.03 2.97
N PRO A 60 -1.44 -13.93 2.74
CA PRO A 60 -0.34 -13.70 1.80
C PRO A 60 -0.79 -13.37 0.36
N LEU A 61 -1.95 -13.86 -0.07
CA LEU A 61 -2.51 -13.57 -1.40
C LEU A 61 -3.11 -12.16 -1.55
N THR A 62 -3.32 -11.45 -0.44
CA THR A 62 -3.94 -10.12 -0.37
C THR A 62 -3.08 -9.12 0.39
N SER A 63 -1.85 -9.47 0.76
CA SER A 63 -0.87 -8.61 1.44
C SER A 63 0.37 -8.45 0.56
N LYS A 64 0.22 -7.73 -0.56
CA LYS A 64 1.25 -7.57 -1.58
C LYS A 64 1.33 -6.14 -2.08
N VAL A 65 2.54 -5.70 -2.41
CA VAL A 65 2.82 -4.44 -3.10
C VAL A 65 3.65 -4.72 -4.35
N ALA A 66 3.41 -3.95 -5.40
CA ALA A 66 4.27 -3.85 -6.57
C ALA A 66 4.61 -2.38 -6.85
N VAL A 67 5.86 -2.10 -7.21
CA VAL A 67 6.32 -0.78 -7.62
C VAL A 67 6.73 -0.85 -9.09
N VAL A 68 6.24 0.10 -9.88
CA VAL A 68 6.44 0.16 -11.34
C VAL A 68 7.16 1.48 -11.68
N SER A 69 8.17 1.40 -12.56
CA SER A 69 9.01 2.53 -13.00
C SER A 69 9.05 2.64 -14.51
#